data_AF-X1MW15-F1
#
_entry.id   AF-X1MW15-F1
#
_cell.length_a   1.000
_cell.length_b   1.000
_cell.length_c   1.000
_cell.angle_alpha   90.00
_cell.angle_beta   90.00
_cell.angle_gamma   90.00
#
_symmetry.space_group_name_H-M   'P 1'
#
loop_
_entity.id
_entity.type
_entity.pdbx_description
1 polymer ?
#
loop_
_entity_poly.entity_id
_entity_poly.type
_entity_poly.pdbx_seq_one_letter_code
_entity_poly.pdbx_strand_id
1 'polypeptide(L)'
;MLRTIVIAGRKGSGKTKVIEGLVKELTNRDYRVGTVKHVPKQGFTLDQSGTNTWRHAQAGSKTVVCISPDEVATLEKRKPELGEILLSLRDLDFVILEGFRSAENLAKIMVARNED
;
A
#
# COMPACT_ATOMS: atom_id res chain seq x y z
N MET A 1 4.22 -9.32 -16.05
CA MET A 1 3.82 -7.91 -16.24
C MET A 1 2.91 -7.54 -15.08
N LEU A 2 3.29 -6.56 -14.27
CA LEU A 2 2.53 -6.14 -13.10
C LEU A 2 1.18 -5.54 -13.53
N ARG A 3 0.08 -6.04 -12.95
CA ARG A 3 -1.27 -5.48 -13.15
C ARG A 3 -1.68 -4.68 -11.93
N THR A 4 -2.13 -3.45 -12.13
CA THR A 4 -2.47 -2.53 -11.04
C THR A 4 -3.94 -2.15 -11.10
N ILE A 5 -4.65 -2.28 -9.97
CA ILE A 5 -6.07 -1.94 -9.86
C ILE A 5 -6.27 -1.00 -8.67
N VAL A 6 -6.96 0.11 -8.88
CA VAL A 6 -7.34 1.05 -7.82
C VAL A 6 -8.70 0.69 -7.25
N ILE A 7 -8.78 0.58 -5.92
CA ILE A 7 -10.04 0.48 -5.18
C ILE A 7 -10.36 1.84 -4.56
N ALA A 8 -11.33 2.52 -5.15
CA ALA A 8 -11.74 3.87 -4.77
C ALA A 8 -13.17 3.88 -4.19
N GLY A 9 -13.46 4.87 -3.34
CA GLY A 9 -14.74 4.97 -2.64
C GLY A 9 -14.65 5.77 -1.34
N ARG A 10 -15.79 6.23 -0.80
CA ARG A 10 -15.88 6.99 0.47
C ARG A 10 -15.42 6.15 1.67
N LYS A 11 -15.00 6.79 2.76
CA LYS A 11 -14.70 6.08 4.02
C LYS A 11 -15.95 5.30 4.44
N GLY A 12 -15.80 4.04 4.83
CA GLY A 12 -16.93 3.19 5.21
C GLY A 12 -17.75 2.61 4.05
N SER A 13 -17.32 2.75 2.78
CA SER A 13 -18.03 2.17 1.64
C SER A 13 -17.85 0.66 1.46
N GLY A 14 -17.03 0.00 2.29
CA GLY A 14 -16.75 -1.44 2.16
C GLY A 14 -15.52 -1.79 1.33
N LYS A 15 -14.69 -0.80 0.93
CA LYS A 15 -13.43 -1.03 0.18
C LYS A 15 -12.56 -2.13 0.76
N THR A 16 -12.38 -2.15 2.08
CA THR A 16 -11.55 -3.14 2.76
C THR A 16 -12.04 -4.56 2.48
N LYS A 17 -13.35 -4.80 2.53
CA LYS A 17 -13.94 -6.10 2.21
C LYS A 17 -13.74 -6.51 0.75
N VAL A 18 -13.81 -5.54 -0.17
CA VAL A 18 -13.51 -5.79 -1.60
C VAL A 18 -12.05 -6.13 -1.80
N ILE A 19 -11.13 -5.39 -1.16
CA ILE A 19 -9.69 -5.66 -1.22
C ILE A 19 -9.38 -7.04 -0.64
N GLU A 20 -9.89 -7.38 0.54
CA GLU A 20 -9.70 -8.69 1.17
C GLU A 20 -10.19 -9.83 0.26
N GLY A 21 -11.36 -9.68 -0.36
CA GLY A 21 -11.90 -10.67 -1.30
C GLY A 21 -11.02 -10.83 -2.55
N LEU A 22 -10.56 -9.72 -3.13
CA LEU A 22 -9.67 -9.73 -4.29
C LEU A 22 -8.32 -10.36 -3.97
N VAL A 23 -7.69 -9.98 -2.85
CA VAL A 23 -6.42 -10.57 -2.42
C VAL A 23 -6.58 -12.07 -2.22
N LYS A 24 -7.60 -12.49 -1.46
CA LYS A 24 -7.86 -13.91 -1.19
C LYS A 24 -8.05 -14.70 -2.48
N GLU A 25 -8.90 -14.23 -3.39
CA GLU A 25 -9.20 -14.95 -4.63
C GLU A 25 -8.01 -15.00 -5.59
N LEU A 26 -7.25 -13.91 -5.72
CA LEU A 26 -6.07 -13.88 -6.58
C LEU A 26 -4.93 -14.76 -6.02
N THR A 27 -4.72 -14.73 -4.71
CA THR A 27 -3.74 -15.62 -4.06
C THR A 27 -4.15 -17.09 -4.19
N ASN A 28 -5.45 -17.42 -4.07
CA ASN A 28 -5.97 -18.77 -4.29
C ASN A 28 -5.75 -19.29 -5.72
N ARG A 29 -5.47 -18.38 -6.67
CA ARG A 29 -5.12 -18.70 -8.07
C ARG A 29 -3.61 -18.67 -8.31
N ASP A 30 -2.81 -18.77 -7.26
CA ASP A 30 -1.34 -18.78 -7.27
C ASP A 30 -0.68 -17.51 -7.82
N TYR A 31 -1.40 -16.37 -7.82
CA TYR A 31 -0.79 -15.08 -8.13
C TYR A 31 -0.04 -14.49 -6.93
N ARG A 32 1.07 -13.79 -7.19
CA ARG A 32 1.74 -12.95 -6.20
C ARG A 32 1.04 -11.60 -6.13
N VAL A 33 0.40 -11.33 -5.01
CA VAL A 33 -0.47 -10.16 -4.82
C VAL A 33 0.10 -9.24 -3.76
N GLY A 34 0.17 -7.95 -4.07
CA GLY A 34 0.53 -6.90 -3.12
C GLY A 34 -0.60 -5.88 -2.95
N THR A 35 -0.52 -5.12 -1.87
CA THR A 35 -1.42 -4.00 -1.61
C THR A 35 -0.64 -2.73 -1.30
N VAL A 36 -1.07 -1.59 -1.83
CA VAL A 36 -0.52 -0.28 -1.47
C VAL A 36 -1.65 0.60 -0.97
N LYS A 37 -1.50 1.16 0.23
CA LYS A 37 -2.50 2.03 0.84
C LYS A 37 -2.03 3.47 0.88
N HIS A 38 -2.79 4.35 0.23
CA HIS A 38 -2.54 5.78 0.33
C HIS A 38 -3.16 6.36 1.61
N VAL A 39 -2.31 6.92 2.50
CA VAL A 39 -2.75 7.67 3.67
C VAL A 39 -2.57 9.17 3.39
N PRO A 40 -3.64 9.96 3.18
CA PRO A 40 -3.53 11.36 2.77
C PRO A 40 -3.12 12.32 3.90
N LYS A 41 -2.61 11.80 5.02
CA LYS A 41 -2.24 12.59 6.20
C LYS A 41 -0.75 12.93 6.15
N GLN A 42 -0.43 14.22 6.17
CA GLN A 42 0.96 14.66 6.33
C GLN A 42 1.55 14.21 7.67
N GLY A 43 2.83 13.83 7.67
CA GLY A 43 3.50 13.30 8.87
C GLY A 43 3.03 11.92 9.29
N PHE A 44 2.31 11.18 8.43
CA PHE A 44 1.98 9.78 8.71
C PHE A 44 3.25 8.94 8.86
N THR A 45 3.26 8.08 9.88
CA THR A 45 4.29 7.09 10.12
C THR A 45 3.67 5.91 10.86
N LEU A 46 4.08 4.69 10.51
CA LEU A 46 3.78 3.48 11.28
C LEU A 46 4.72 3.33 12.49
N ASP A 47 5.86 4.01 12.45
CA ASP A 47 6.87 4.03 13.50
C ASP A 47 6.42 4.84 14.73
N GLN A 48 6.94 4.50 15.90
CA GLN A 48 6.58 5.14 17.17
C GLN A 48 7.73 6.01 17.70
N SER A 49 7.40 7.21 18.19
CA SER A 49 8.40 8.13 18.76
C SER A 49 9.16 7.50 19.93
N GLY A 50 10.48 7.70 19.97
CA GLY A 50 11.36 7.18 21.02
C GLY A 50 11.87 5.74 20.83
N THR A 51 11.29 4.97 19.90
CA THR A 51 11.79 3.62 19.56
C THR A 51 13.16 3.68 18.86
N ASN A 52 13.86 2.54 18.82
CA ASN A 52 15.17 2.44 18.15
C ASN A 52 15.08 2.80 16.67
N THR A 53 14.04 2.31 15.98
CA THR A 53 13.76 2.62 14.56
C THR A 53 13.56 4.12 14.35
N TRP A 54 12.79 4.76 15.23
CA TRP A 54 12.60 6.21 15.20
C TRP A 54 13.91 6.96 15.43
N ARG A 55 14.71 6.54 16.42
CA ARG A 55 16.01 7.16 16.71
C ARG A 55 17.00 7.00 15.54
N HIS A 56 17.00 5.85 14.85
CA HIS A 56 17.84 5.63 13.67
C HIS A 56 17.45 6.56 12.52
N ALA A 57 16.15 6.75 12.28
CA ALA A 57 15.66 7.71 11.29
C ALA A 57 16.04 9.15 11.65
N GLN A 58 15.86 9.54 12.92
CA GLN A 58 16.25 10.87 13.41
C GLN A 58 17.77 11.12 13.34
N ALA A 59 18.58 10.08 13.47
CA ALA A 59 20.03 10.13 13.29
C ALA A 59 20.46 10.26 11.81
N GLY A 60 19.51 10.24 10.87
CA GLY A 60 19.75 10.48 9.44
C GLY A 60 19.64 9.25 8.55
N SER A 61 19.23 8.10 9.07
CA SER A 61 18.98 6.94 8.22
C SER A 61 17.80 7.20 7.28
N LYS A 62 18.04 7.11 5.96
CA LYS A 62 16.98 7.26 4.94
C LYS A 62 16.05 6.05 4.85
N THR A 63 16.60 4.87 5.18
CA THR A 63 15.90 3.59 5.18
C THR A 63 16.22 2.87 6.48
N VAL A 64 15.18 2.42 7.18
CA VAL A 64 15.31 1.59 8.39
C VAL A 64 14.63 0.26 8.10
N VAL A 65 15.33 -0.85 8.31
CA VAL A 65 14.82 -2.21 8.06
C VAL A 65 14.80 -2.98 9.38
N CYS A 66 13.65 -3.54 9.71
CA CYS A 66 13.46 -4.50 10.80
C CYS A 66 13.28 -5.89 10.20
N ILE A 67 13.95 -6.89 10.78
CA ILE A 67 13.88 -8.28 10.32
C ILE A 67 13.59 -9.16 11.54
N SER A 68 12.56 -10.01 11.42
CA SER A 68 12.27 -11.13 12.31
C SER A 68 12.23 -12.44 11.49
N PRO A 69 12.08 -13.61 12.11
CA PRO A 69 11.95 -14.88 11.38
C PRO A 69 10.76 -14.95 10.42
N ASP A 70 9.73 -14.12 10.65
CA ASP A 70 8.43 -14.15 10.00
C ASP A 70 8.02 -12.84 9.32
N GLU A 71 8.70 -11.73 9.59
CA GLU A 71 8.33 -10.41 9.10
C GLU A 71 9.56 -9.55 8.75
N VAL A 72 9.43 -8.79 7.66
CA VAL A 72 10.36 -7.71 7.33
C VAL A 72 9.55 -6.43 7.21
N ALA A 73 9.93 -5.41 7.97
CA ALA A 73 9.36 -4.08 7.87
C ALA A 73 10.41 -3.10 7.37
N THR A 74 10.12 -2.41 6.26
CA THR A 74 10.98 -1.36 5.70
C THR A 74 10.32 -0.01 5.87
N LEU A 75 11.01 0.93 6.50
CA LEU A 75 10.57 2.30 6.73
C LEU A 75 11.46 3.27 5.94
N GLU A 76 10.86 3.96 4.97
CA GLU A 76 11.53 5.01 4.19
C GLU A 76 10.95 6.38 4.54
N LYS A 77 11.79 7.31 5.03
CA LYS A 77 11.36 8.67 5.39
C LYS A 77 11.57 9.62 4.21
N ARG A 78 10.68 9.54 3.21
CA ARG A 78 10.73 10.40 2.01
C ARG A 78 9.33 10.67 1.45
N LYS A 79 9.27 11.51 0.41
CA LYS A 79 8.08 11.68 -0.43
C LYS A 79 8.16 10.68 -1.60
N PRO A 80 7.33 9.62 -1.63
CA PRO A 80 7.36 8.65 -2.72
C PRO A 80 6.53 9.12 -3.93
N GLU A 81 6.95 8.73 -5.12
CA GLU A 81 6.11 8.73 -6.31
C GLU A 81 5.50 7.35 -6.54
N LEU A 82 4.22 7.29 -6.96
CA LEU A 82 3.54 6.01 -7.17
C LEU A 82 4.26 5.11 -8.18
N GLY A 83 4.82 5.70 -9.25
CA GLY A 83 5.59 4.96 -10.25
C GLY A 83 6.79 4.23 -9.66
N GLU A 84 7.54 4.87 -8.76
CA GLU A 84 8.69 4.26 -8.09
C GLU A 84 8.26 3.09 -7.19
N ILE A 85 7.15 3.24 -6.47
CA ILE A 85 6.61 2.17 -5.63
C ILE A 85 6.12 0.99 -6.49
N LEU A 86 5.50 1.24 -7.63
CA LEU A 86 5.09 0.15 -8.53
C LEU A 86 6.29 -0.56 -9.17
N LEU A 87 7.36 0.18 -9.48
CA LEU A 87 8.60 -0.40 -10.00
C LEU A 87 9.29 -1.30 -8.98
N SER A 88 9.26 -0.95 -7.68
CA SER A 88 9.82 -1.81 -6.63
C SER A 88 9.01 -3.08 -6.38
N LEU A 89 7.75 -3.12 -6.85
CA LEU A 89 6.83 -4.26 -6.75
C LEU A 89 6.66 -5.02 -8.08
N ARG A 90 7.58 -4.82 -9.04
CA ARG A 90 7.50 -5.40 -10.40
C ARG A 90 7.55 -6.92 -10.45
N ASP A 91 8.03 -7.54 -9.37
CA ASP A 91 8.03 -8.97 -9.17
C ASP A 91 6.66 -9.49 -8.71
N LEU A 92 5.65 -8.65 -8.49
CA LEU A 92 4.28 -9.12 -8.25
C LEU A 92 3.49 -9.26 -9.55
N ASP A 93 2.47 -10.11 -9.53
CA ASP A 93 1.54 -10.27 -10.65
C ASP A 93 0.41 -9.23 -10.58
N PHE A 94 -0.05 -8.94 -9.35
CA PHE A 94 -1.08 -7.93 -9.08
C PHE A 94 -0.69 -6.99 -7.93
N VAL A 95 -1.00 -5.71 -8.07
CA VAL A 95 -0.99 -4.72 -6.98
C VAL A 95 -2.35 -4.04 -6.88
N ILE A 96 -2.94 -4.11 -5.69
CA ILE A 96 -4.22 -3.47 -5.37
C ILE A 96 -3.94 -2.17 -4.61
N LEU A 97 -4.36 -1.04 -5.19
CA LEU A 97 -4.17 0.29 -4.61
C LEU A 97 -5.42 0.71 -3.82
N GLU A 98 -5.33 0.80 -2.49
CA GLU A 98 -6.37 1.41 -1.66
C GLU A 98 -6.21 2.95 -1.69
N GLY A 99 -7.21 3.64 -2.25
CA GLY A 99 -7.19 5.10 -2.34
C GLY A 99 -6.86 5.58 -3.74
N PHE A 100 -5.84 6.45 -3.88
CA PHE A 100 -5.36 6.98 -5.17
C PHE A 100 -6.46 7.43 -6.16
N ARG A 101 -7.51 8.10 -5.67
CA ARG A 101 -8.68 8.49 -6.50
C ARG A 101 -8.29 9.26 -7.76
N SER A 102 -7.28 10.12 -7.63
CA SER A 102 -6.76 10.99 -8.70
C SER A 102 -5.72 10.33 -9.60
N ALA A 103 -5.35 9.06 -9.39
CA ALA A 103 -4.40 8.40 -10.28
C ALA A 103 -5.02 8.23 -11.68
N GLU A 104 -4.31 8.66 -12.71
CA GLU A 104 -4.75 8.55 -14.11
C GLU A 104 -4.21 7.27 -14.75
N ASN A 105 -4.82 6.82 -15.85
CA ASN A 105 -4.35 5.68 -16.65
C ASN A 105 -4.23 4.34 -15.91
N LEU A 106 -4.96 4.16 -14.80
CA LEU A 106 -5.06 2.89 -14.07
C LEU A 106 -6.50 2.38 -14.06
N ALA A 107 -6.66 1.06 -14.14
CA ALA A 107 -7.96 0.41 -13.95
C ALA A 107 -8.48 0.72 -12.53
N LYS A 108 -9.78 1.06 -12.42
CA LYS A 108 -10.40 1.43 -11.14
C LYS A 108 -11.69 0.64 -10.91
N ILE A 109 -11.86 0.18 -9.68
CA ILE A 109 -13.12 -0.36 -9.16
C ILE A 109 -13.66 0.66 -8.15
N MET A 110 -14.83 1.21 -8.44
CA MET A 110 -15.54 2.11 -7.54
C MET A 110 -16.40 1.30 -6.58
N VAL A 111 -16.20 1.51 -5.28
CA VAL A 111 -16.98 0.84 -4.23
C VAL A 111 -17.82 1.88 -3.52
N ALA A 112 -19.13 1.77 -3.70
CA ALA A 112 -20.13 2.62 -3.08
C ALA A 112 -21.06 1.76 -2.19
N ARG A 113 -21.58 2.37 -1.13
CA ARG A 113 -22.57 1.72 -0.23
C ARG A 113 -24.01 2.03 -0.66
N ASN A 114 -24.19 3.16 -1.32
CA ASN A 114 -25.42 3.73 -1.82
C ASN A 114 -25.12 4.41 -3.17
N GLU A 115 -26.14 4.86 -3.86
CA GLU A 115 -26.03 5.48 -5.19
C GLU A 115 -25.40 6.90 -5.15
N ASP A 116 -25.18 7.48 -3.95
CA ASP A 116 -24.65 8.84 -3.69
C ASP A 116 -23.12 8.96 -3.43
#